data_AF-A0A822HBY1-F1
#
_entry.id   AF-A0A822HBY1-F1
#
_cell.length_a   1.000
_cell.length_b   1.000
_cell.length_c   1.000
_cell.angle_alpha   90.00
_cell.angle_beta   90.00
_cell.angle_gamma   90.00
#
_symmetry.space_group_name_H-M   'P 1'
#
loop_
_entity.id
_entity.type
_entity.pdbx_description
1 polymer ?
#
loop_
_entity_poly.entity_id
_entity_poly.type
_entity_poly.pdbx_seq_one_letter_code
_entity_poly.pdbx_strand_id
1 'polypeptide(L)' 'MCWPNGAKQGSVIVGGNSGGGQSNQLNWPTGLSFDRH' A
#
# COMPACT_ATOMS: atom_id res chain seq x y z
N MET A 1 0.79 1.27 -2.32
CA MET A 1 0.96 2.70 -2.03
C MET A 1 1.54 3.34 -3.27
N CYS A 2 1.09 4.52 -3.68
CA CYS A 2 1.60 5.20 -4.87
C CYS A 2 2.34 6.47 -4.44
N TRP A 3 3.65 6.50 -4.65
CA TRP A 3 4.52 7.64 -4.43
C TRP A 3 5.32 7.91 -5.70
N PRO A 4 4.87 8.85 -6.55
CA PRO A 4 5.64 9.29 -7.70
C PRO A 4 7.00 9.87 -7.26
N ASN A 5 8.02 9.77 -8.12
CA ASN A 5 9.32 10.37 -7.86
C ASN A 5 9.19 11.88 -7.59
N GLY A 6 9.71 12.34 -6.45
CA GLY A 6 9.62 13.74 -6.01
C GLY A 6 8.30 14.14 -5.33
N ALA A 7 7.36 13.22 -5.15
CA ALA A 7 6.11 13.49 -4.45
C ALA A 7 6.35 13.72 -2.95
N LYS A 8 5.81 14.83 -2.41
CA LYS A 8 5.84 15.14 -0.97
C LYS A 8 4.80 14.38 -0.16
N GLN A 9 3.82 13.80 -0.85
CA GLN A 9 2.71 13.03 -0.30
C GLN A 9 2.40 11.88 -1.27
N GLY A 10 2.04 10.72 -0.75
CA GLY A 10 1.61 9.58 -1.55
C GLY A 10 0.23 9.12 -1.15
N SER A 11 -0.37 8.34 -2.05
CA SER A 11 -1.72 7.84 -1.89
C SER A 11 -1.72 6.39 -1.46
N VAL A 12 -2.56 6.07 -0.48
CA VAL A 12 -2.79 4.69 -0.03
C VAL A 12 -3.81 4.07 -0.99
N ILE A 13 -3.32 3.22 -1.89
CA ILE A 13 -4.14 2.53 -2.92
C ILE A 13 -4.54 1.10 -2.51
N VAL A 14 -4.08 0.63 -1.36
CA VAL A 14 -4.32 -0.73 -0.82
C VAL A 14 -4.53 -0.67 0.69
N GLY A 15 -5.36 -1.57 1.23
CA GLY A 15 -5.75 -1.59 2.64
C GLY A 15 -7.04 -0.82 2.91
N GLY A 16 -7.82 -1.27 3.91
CA GLY A 16 -9.06 -0.62 4.35
C GLY A 16 -10.36 -1.39 4.06
N ASN A 17 -10.33 -2.35 3.13
CA ASN A 17 -11.40 -3.35 3.02
C ASN A 17 -10.97 -4.60 3.78
N SER A 18 -11.84 -5.10 4.66
CA SER A 18 -11.73 -6.38 5.36
C SER A 18 -11.21 -7.51 4.46
N GLY A 19 -10.64 -8.57 5.05
CA GLY A 19 -10.00 -9.67 4.32
C GLY A 19 -10.86 -10.19 3.15
N GLY A 20 -10.37 -10.03 1.93
CA GLY A 20 -11.03 -10.46 0.69
C GLY A 20 -10.04 -10.55 -0.48
N GLY A 21 -10.51 -11.01 -1.63
CA GLY A 21 -9.68 -11.33 -2.80
C GLY A 21 -9.48 -10.22 -3.84
N GLN A 22 -9.85 -8.97 -3.55
CA GLN A 22 -9.59 -7.84 -4.46
C GLN A 22 -8.13 -7.38 -4.36
N SER A 23 -7.58 -6.82 -5.45
CA SER A 23 -6.15 -6.43 -5.49
C SER A 23 -5.78 -5.28 -4.55
N ASN A 24 -6.78 -4.58 -4.00
CA ASN A 24 -6.61 -3.52 -3.00
C ASN A 24 -6.79 -4.01 -1.55
N GLN A 25 -7.03 -5.30 -1.31
CA GLN A 25 -7.22 -5.84 0.04
C GLN A 25 -5.92 -6.38 0.62
N LEU A 26 -5.64 -6.04 1.88
CA LEU A 26 -4.54 -6.59 2.66
C LEU A 26 -5.12 -7.44 3.78
N ASN A 27 -4.84 -8.74 3.77
CA ASN A 27 -5.31 -9.66 4.79
C ASN A 27 -4.25 -9.81 5.89
N TRP A 28 -4.39 -9.06 6.98
CA TRP A 28 -3.46 -9.06 8.12
C TRP A 28 -1.99 -8.77 7.76
N PRO A 29 -1.68 -7.59 7.17
CA PRO A 29 -0.30 -7.19 6.97
C PRO A 29 0.37 -6.92 8.33
N THR A 30 1.53 -7.54 8.58
CA THR A 30 2.30 -7.35 9.82
C THR A 30 3.39 -6.27 9.70
N GLY A 31 3.62 -5.76 8.49
CA GLY A 31 4.63 -4.74 8.24
C GLY A 31 4.63 -4.28 6.79
N LEU A 32 5.39 -3.22 6.53
CA LEU A 32 5.62 -2.64 5.21
C LEU A 32 7.12 -2.56 4.98
N SER A 33 7.56 -2.93 3.78
CA SER A 33 8.95 -2.79 3.35
C SER A 33 9.03 -1.83 2.17
N PHE A 34 10.06 -1.00 2.16
CA PHE A 34 10.36 -0.08 1.06
C PHE A 34 11.67 -0.54 0.41
N ASP A 35 11.62 -0.74 -0.90
CA ASP A 35 12.84 -0.91 -1.67
C ASP A 35 13.54 0.45 -1.82
N ARG A 36 14.88 0.45 -1.89
CA ARG A 36 15.72 1.65 -1.80
C ARG A 36 16.33 2.07 -3.15
N HIS A 37 15.83 1.59 -4.28
CA HIS A 37 16.45 1.86 -5.58
C HIS A 37 16.06 3.18 -6.24
#